data_AF-A0A3S1A4S4-F1
#
_entry.id   AF-A0A3S1A4S4-F1
#
_cell.length_a   1.000
_cell.length_b   1.000
_cell.length_c   1.000
_cell.angle_alpha   90.00
_cell.angle_beta   90.00
_cell.angle_gamma   90.00
#
_symmetry.space_group_name_H-M   'P 1'
#
loop_
_entity.id
_entity.type
_entity.pdbx_description
1 polymer ?
#
loop_
_entity_poly.entity_id
_entity_poly.type
_entity_poly.pdbx_seq_one_letter_code
_entity_poly.pdbx_strand_id
1 'polypeptide(L)'
;MNRDSNRVSEETKRVQESQKIFPELLKSHQSKGNFLDLLEALGAFQSGLPMGEPKQYQVENILGFIGKYQFGEPILIELGYYKTNIYYGHGAEKNYWQDKWTGKQGIDSKAKFLHSPDVQELAIREAFTLNWKLIDKTLKKQGKSLESYLGQAKTFNDGGKLKTITITLSGILAAAHLRGPCGMANLLLKNQSSHDEFSISILRYLDEYSGYDLTIEDFAIS
;
A
#
# COMPACT_ATOMS: atom_id res chain seq x y z
N MET A 1 -25.42 46.81 8.28
CA MET A 1 -24.98 45.88 7.22
C MET A 1 -23.48 46.03 7.04
N ASN A 2 -22.63 45.13 7.57
CA ASN A 2 -21.20 45.04 7.17
C ASN A 2 -20.36 43.90 7.82
N ARG A 3 -20.95 42.94 8.55
CA ARG A 3 -20.16 41.82 9.13
C ARG A 3 -19.93 40.67 8.15
N ASP A 4 -20.88 40.41 7.26
CA ASP A 4 -20.81 39.24 6.36
C ASP A 4 -19.85 39.44 5.17
N SER A 5 -19.74 40.67 4.66
CA SER A 5 -18.81 40.97 3.55
C SER A 5 -17.34 40.80 3.95
N ASN A 6 -17.00 41.04 5.22
CA ASN A 6 -15.62 40.93 5.70
C ASN A 6 -15.21 39.47 5.89
N ARG A 7 -16.13 38.62 6.36
CA ARG A 7 -15.91 37.17 6.56
C ARG A 7 -15.69 36.42 5.26
N VAL A 8 -16.48 36.72 4.22
CA VAL A 8 -16.31 36.14 2.88
C VAL A 8 -14.96 36.53 2.27
N SER A 9 -14.49 37.75 2.53
CA SER A 9 -13.19 38.21 2.04
C SER A 9 -12.00 37.50 2.70
N GLU A 10 -12.11 37.16 3.99
CA GLU A 10 -11.08 36.41 4.72
C GLU A 10 -11.08 34.91 4.38
N GLU A 11 -12.25 34.30 4.16
CA GLU A 11 -12.35 32.92 3.68
C GLU A 11 -11.79 32.79 2.26
N THR A 12 -12.10 33.74 1.37
CA THR A 12 -11.55 33.74 0.00
C THR A 12 -10.03 33.91 0.01
N LYS A 13 -9.50 34.77 0.88
CA LYS A 13 -8.05 34.91 1.09
C LYS A 13 -7.44 33.62 1.63
N ARG A 14 -8.03 32.98 2.65
CA ARG A 14 -7.55 31.69 3.18
C ARG A 14 -7.57 30.56 2.15
N VAL A 15 -8.58 30.51 1.28
CA VAL A 15 -8.68 29.52 0.19
C VAL A 15 -7.64 29.78 -0.89
N GLN A 16 -7.39 31.05 -1.25
CA GLN A 16 -6.34 31.40 -2.21
C GLN A 16 -4.93 31.20 -1.64
N GLU A 17 -4.75 31.42 -0.35
CA GLU A 17 -3.49 31.22 0.37
C GLU A 17 -3.22 29.73 0.55
N SER A 18 -4.23 28.92 0.90
CA SER A 18 -4.09 27.45 0.91
C SER A 18 -3.80 26.91 -0.50
N GLN A 19 -4.49 27.38 -1.53
CA GLN A 19 -4.23 27.03 -2.94
C GLN A 19 -2.86 27.50 -3.47
N LYS A 20 -2.19 28.46 -2.84
CA LYS A 20 -0.79 28.83 -3.13
C LYS A 20 0.20 27.97 -2.32
N ILE A 21 -0.14 27.66 -1.08
CA ILE A 21 0.63 26.78 -0.19
C ILE A 21 0.70 25.35 -0.76
N PHE A 22 -0.38 24.82 -1.36
CA PHE A 22 -0.39 23.48 -1.98
C PHE A 22 0.67 23.29 -3.09
N PRO A 23 0.78 24.15 -4.12
CA PRO A 23 1.83 24.07 -5.13
C PRO A 23 3.23 24.46 -4.62
N GLU A 24 3.36 25.24 -3.54
CA GLU A 24 4.66 25.55 -2.94
C GLU A 24 5.20 24.45 -2.00
N LEU A 25 4.33 23.69 -1.30
CA LEU A 25 4.75 22.47 -0.58
C LEU A 25 5.15 21.33 -1.53
N LEU A 26 4.73 21.38 -2.79
CA LEU A 26 5.15 20.45 -3.84
C LEU A 26 6.57 20.73 -4.39
N LYS A 27 7.23 21.83 -3.99
CA LYS A 27 8.52 22.26 -4.59
C LYS A 27 9.79 21.62 -4.03
N SER A 28 9.75 20.51 -3.28
CA SER A 28 10.99 19.82 -2.87
C SER A 28 10.98 18.29 -2.85
N HIS A 29 10.07 17.64 -3.57
CA HIS A 29 10.19 16.22 -3.86
C HIS A 29 10.32 16.01 -5.36
N GLN A 30 11.50 15.56 -5.80
CA GLN A 30 11.66 15.01 -7.14
C GLN A 30 10.83 13.72 -7.18
N SER A 31 9.73 13.75 -7.93
CA SER A 31 8.88 12.58 -8.15
C SER A 31 9.71 11.40 -8.64
N LYS A 32 9.43 10.21 -8.12
CA LYS A 32 10.02 8.94 -8.58
C LYS A 32 9.30 8.35 -9.79
N GLY A 33 8.18 8.94 -10.20
CA GLY A 33 7.32 8.41 -11.26
C GLY A 33 5.86 8.35 -10.82
N ASN A 34 5.02 7.77 -11.67
CA ASN A 34 3.58 7.62 -11.44
C ASN A 34 3.23 6.29 -10.74
N PHE A 35 1.95 5.99 -10.59
CA PHE A 35 1.47 4.75 -9.98
C PHE A 35 1.96 3.46 -10.68
N LEU A 36 2.09 3.45 -12.00
CA LEU A 36 2.61 2.29 -12.73
C LEU A 36 4.10 2.09 -12.43
N ASP A 37 4.88 3.17 -12.32
CA ASP A 37 6.28 3.10 -11.93
C ASP A 37 6.44 2.52 -10.51
N LEU A 38 5.52 2.84 -9.59
CA LEU A 38 5.46 2.21 -8.26
C LEU A 38 5.23 0.69 -8.38
N LEU A 39 4.26 0.26 -9.19
CA LEU A 39 3.94 -1.16 -9.38
C LEU A 39 5.11 -1.93 -10.01
N GLU A 40 5.78 -1.33 -10.98
CA GLU A 40 6.97 -1.91 -11.61
C GLU A 40 8.14 -2.05 -10.63
N ALA A 41 8.42 -1.02 -9.84
CA ALA A 41 9.46 -1.06 -8.81
C ALA A 41 9.15 -2.09 -7.72
N LEU A 42 7.90 -2.10 -7.23
CA LEU A 42 7.46 -3.05 -6.21
C LEU A 42 7.51 -4.48 -6.74
N GLY A 43 7.02 -4.71 -7.96
CA GLY A 43 7.02 -6.01 -8.61
C GLY A 43 8.42 -6.56 -8.81
N ALA A 44 9.37 -5.72 -9.21
CA ALA A 44 10.78 -6.12 -9.35
C ALA A 44 11.39 -6.58 -8.02
N PHE A 45 11.15 -5.82 -6.94
CA PHE A 45 11.63 -6.20 -5.63
C PHE A 45 11.01 -7.50 -5.12
N GLN A 46 9.68 -7.62 -5.22
CA GLN A 46 8.92 -8.74 -4.68
C GLN A 46 9.22 -10.04 -5.42
N SER A 47 9.29 -9.99 -6.74
CA SER A 47 9.60 -11.16 -7.57
C SER A 47 11.09 -11.56 -7.55
N GLY A 48 11.98 -10.62 -7.22
CA GLY A 48 13.43 -10.79 -7.35
C GLY A 48 13.93 -10.78 -8.80
N LEU A 49 13.08 -10.39 -9.76
CA LEU A 49 13.42 -10.30 -11.19
C LEU A 49 13.46 -8.84 -11.67
N PRO A 50 14.26 -8.51 -12.69
CA PRO A 50 14.31 -7.17 -13.26
C PRO A 50 12.94 -6.61 -13.63
N MET A 51 12.81 -5.29 -13.56
CA MET A 51 11.61 -4.54 -13.92
C MET A 51 11.13 -4.89 -15.34
N GLY A 52 9.83 -5.09 -15.53
CA GLY A 52 9.22 -5.48 -16.81
C GLY A 52 9.42 -6.94 -17.24
N GLU A 53 10.11 -7.78 -16.47
CA GLU A 53 10.31 -9.19 -16.84
C GLU A 53 9.00 -10.00 -16.78
N PRO A 54 8.51 -10.60 -17.88
CA PRO A 54 7.23 -11.33 -17.87
C PRO A 54 7.19 -12.50 -16.89
N LYS A 55 8.35 -13.06 -16.53
CA LYS A 55 8.46 -14.15 -15.56
C LYS A 55 8.11 -13.73 -14.14
N GLN A 56 8.06 -12.43 -13.84
CA GLN A 56 7.62 -11.91 -12.53
C GLN A 56 6.26 -12.49 -12.11
N TYR A 57 5.31 -12.63 -13.04
CA TYR A 57 3.98 -13.14 -12.74
C TYR A 57 3.93 -14.64 -12.39
N GLN A 58 5.03 -15.37 -12.63
CA GLN A 58 5.10 -16.83 -12.49
C GLN A 58 5.96 -17.29 -11.30
N VAL A 59 6.52 -16.36 -10.52
CA VAL A 59 7.40 -16.71 -9.40
C VAL A 59 6.63 -17.27 -8.20
N GLU A 60 7.30 -18.12 -7.44
CA GLU A 60 6.83 -18.60 -6.13
C GLU A 60 8.03 -18.72 -5.19
N ASN A 61 7.92 -18.19 -3.98
CA ASN A 61 8.98 -18.29 -2.98
C ASN A 61 8.81 -19.51 -2.05
N ILE A 62 9.77 -19.74 -1.17
CA ILE A 62 9.80 -20.91 -0.25
C ILE A 62 8.62 -20.97 0.74
N LEU A 63 7.97 -19.83 1.01
CA LEU A 63 6.77 -19.73 1.86
C LEU A 63 5.48 -19.78 1.02
N GLY A 64 5.58 -20.07 -0.28
CA GLY A 64 4.45 -20.23 -1.19
C GLY A 64 3.79 -18.91 -1.60
N PHE A 65 4.41 -17.75 -1.38
CA PHE A 65 3.86 -16.51 -1.96
C PHE A 65 4.08 -16.50 -3.47
N ILE A 66 3.07 -16.07 -4.23
CA ILE A 66 3.00 -16.26 -5.69
C ILE A 66 2.88 -14.96 -6.49
N GLY A 67 3.43 -14.97 -7.70
CA GLY A 67 3.27 -13.91 -8.69
C GLY A 67 4.13 -12.66 -8.44
N LYS A 68 3.95 -11.66 -9.31
CA LYS A 68 4.78 -10.44 -9.38
C LYS A 68 4.83 -9.71 -8.05
N TYR A 69 3.73 -9.72 -7.32
CA TYR A 69 3.55 -9.01 -6.05
C TYR A 69 3.63 -9.92 -4.82
N GLN A 70 4.00 -11.20 -4.99
CA GLN A 70 4.13 -12.18 -3.91
C GLN A 70 2.85 -12.26 -3.05
N PHE A 71 1.71 -12.57 -3.68
CA PHE A 71 0.43 -12.74 -2.99
C PHE A 71 0.45 -13.99 -2.09
N GLY A 72 -0.11 -13.85 -0.89
CA GLY A 72 -0.40 -14.97 0.01
C GLY A 72 -1.88 -15.33 0.04
N GLU A 73 -2.19 -16.51 0.58
CA GLU A 73 -3.56 -16.96 0.83
C GLU A 73 -4.38 -15.94 1.62
N PRO A 74 -3.88 -15.30 2.71
CA PRO A 74 -4.69 -14.35 3.48
C PRO A 74 -5.28 -13.23 2.63
N ILE A 75 -4.47 -12.59 1.79
CA ILE A 75 -4.95 -11.47 0.97
C ILE A 75 -5.86 -11.97 -0.15
N LEU A 76 -5.56 -13.11 -0.79
CA LEU A 76 -6.44 -13.65 -1.84
C LEU A 76 -7.77 -14.19 -1.29
N ILE A 77 -7.85 -14.53 0.00
CA ILE A 77 -9.10 -14.82 0.71
C ILE A 77 -9.91 -13.54 0.88
N GLU A 78 -9.32 -12.46 1.41
CA GLU A 78 -9.99 -11.18 1.60
C GLU A 78 -10.47 -10.56 0.28
N LEU A 79 -9.73 -10.79 -0.81
CA LEU A 79 -10.11 -10.36 -2.15
C LEU A 79 -11.11 -11.30 -2.85
N GLY A 80 -11.39 -12.47 -2.26
CA GLY A 80 -12.37 -13.43 -2.77
C GLY A 80 -11.91 -14.28 -3.95
N TYR A 81 -10.60 -14.39 -4.23
CA TYR A 81 -10.05 -15.33 -5.22
C TYR A 81 -9.91 -16.75 -4.67
N TYR A 82 -9.74 -16.88 -3.36
CA TYR A 82 -9.42 -18.14 -2.70
C TYR A 82 -10.24 -18.33 -1.41
N LYS A 83 -10.44 -19.58 -0.98
CA LYS A 83 -11.19 -19.92 0.22
C LYS A 83 -10.60 -21.14 0.90
N THR A 84 -10.21 -20.94 2.16
CA THR A 84 -9.80 -22.00 3.09
C THR A 84 -10.06 -21.55 4.53
N ASN A 85 -10.03 -22.49 5.48
CA ASN A 85 -10.08 -22.22 6.91
C ASN A 85 -8.69 -22.34 7.58
N ILE A 86 -7.69 -22.87 6.87
CA ILE A 86 -6.31 -23.03 7.37
C ILE A 86 -5.41 -22.39 6.32
N TYR A 87 -4.71 -21.33 6.71
CA TYR A 87 -3.88 -20.55 5.80
C TYR A 87 -2.66 -19.99 6.53
N TYR A 88 -1.75 -19.38 5.77
CA TYR A 88 -0.54 -18.79 6.32
C TYR A 88 -0.81 -17.83 7.50
N GLY A 89 -0.25 -18.14 8.67
CA GLY A 89 -0.48 -17.37 9.92
C GLY A 89 -1.78 -17.72 10.66
N HIS A 90 -2.56 -18.68 10.14
CA HIS A 90 -3.78 -19.21 10.73
C HIS A 90 -3.85 -20.74 10.57
N GLY A 91 -2.98 -21.44 11.30
CA GLY A 91 -2.90 -22.89 11.30
C GLY A 91 -1.98 -23.51 10.23
N ALA A 92 -1.49 -22.71 9.28
CA ALA A 92 -0.42 -23.11 8.36
C ALA A 92 0.81 -22.20 8.45
N GLU A 93 1.97 -22.80 8.23
CA GLU A 93 3.30 -22.18 8.26
C GLU A 93 3.73 -21.59 6.90
N LYS A 94 3.00 -21.92 5.84
CA LYS A 94 3.20 -21.37 4.49
C LYS A 94 1.89 -21.38 3.70
N ASN A 95 1.91 -20.75 2.54
CA ASN A 95 0.78 -20.73 1.61
C ASN A 95 0.76 -22.05 0.82
N TYR A 96 -0.27 -22.87 1.00
CA TYR A 96 -0.32 -24.21 0.44
C TYR A 96 -1.06 -24.29 -0.90
N TRP A 97 -2.04 -23.43 -1.12
CA TRP A 97 -2.88 -23.38 -2.32
C TRP A 97 -3.62 -24.70 -2.64
N GLN A 98 -3.95 -25.49 -1.60
CA GLN A 98 -4.53 -26.83 -1.70
C GLN A 98 -6.07 -26.88 -1.71
N ASP A 99 -6.73 -25.77 -1.38
CA ASP A 99 -8.18 -25.67 -1.25
C ASP A 99 -8.81 -24.93 -2.45
N LYS A 100 -9.87 -24.15 -2.21
CA LYS A 100 -10.81 -23.73 -3.24
C LYS A 100 -10.48 -22.34 -3.80
N TRP A 101 -10.09 -22.31 -5.07
CA TRP A 101 -10.18 -21.10 -5.89
C TRP A 101 -11.64 -20.84 -6.27
N THR A 102 -12.08 -19.58 -6.25
CA THR A 102 -13.50 -19.23 -6.33
C THR A 102 -14.03 -19.08 -7.77
N GLY A 103 -13.14 -18.91 -8.75
CA GLY A 103 -13.52 -18.56 -10.13
C GLY A 103 -13.61 -17.05 -10.38
N LYS A 104 -13.32 -16.19 -9.38
CA LYS A 104 -13.30 -14.73 -9.55
C LYS A 104 -12.35 -14.35 -10.69
N GLN A 105 -12.81 -13.52 -11.63
CA GLN A 105 -12.07 -13.15 -12.86
C GLN A 105 -11.59 -14.37 -13.68
N GLY A 106 -12.32 -15.49 -13.64
CA GLY A 106 -11.94 -16.72 -14.34
C GLY A 106 -10.84 -17.53 -13.66
N ILE A 107 -10.40 -17.14 -12.46
CA ILE A 107 -9.34 -17.82 -11.72
C ILE A 107 -9.92 -18.93 -10.84
N ASP A 108 -9.80 -20.16 -11.31
CA ASP A 108 -10.21 -21.39 -10.61
C ASP A 108 -9.03 -22.29 -10.21
N SER A 109 -7.79 -21.80 -10.40
CA SER A 109 -6.58 -22.51 -9.99
C SER A 109 -5.39 -21.56 -9.83
N LYS A 110 -4.42 -21.99 -9.02
CA LYS A 110 -3.12 -21.32 -8.87
C LYS A 110 -2.42 -21.15 -10.22
N ALA A 111 -2.47 -22.18 -11.07
CA ALA A 111 -1.88 -22.14 -12.40
C ALA A 111 -2.49 -21.02 -13.25
N LYS A 112 -3.83 -20.87 -13.27
CA LYS A 112 -4.47 -19.76 -13.99
C LYS A 112 -4.08 -18.40 -13.42
N PHE A 113 -4.01 -18.25 -12.09
CA PHE A 113 -3.58 -17.00 -11.46
C PHE A 113 -2.16 -16.59 -11.90
N LEU A 114 -1.21 -17.54 -11.87
CA LEU A 114 0.18 -17.31 -12.30
C LEU A 114 0.33 -17.00 -13.81
N HIS A 115 -0.63 -17.42 -14.63
CA HIS A 115 -0.65 -17.15 -16.08
C HIS A 115 -1.59 -16.01 -16.48
N SER A 116 -2.08 -15.21 -15.52
CA SER A 116 -2.99 -14.08 -15.78
C SER A 116 -2.40 -12.76 -15.26
N PRO A 117 -1.44 -12.14 -15.98
CA PRO A 117 -0.84 -10.86 -15.59
C PRO A 117 -1.88 -9.78 -15.26
N ASP A 118 -2.88 -9.59 -16.12
CA ASP A 118 -3.93 -8.59 -15.93
C ASP A 118 -4.72 -8.82 -14.62
N VAL A 119 -4.90 -10.08 -14.21
CA VAL A 119 -5.58 -10.40 -12.95
C VAL A 119 -4.69 -10.13 -11.75
N GLN A 120 -3.37 -10.32 -11.86
CA GLN A 120 -2.44 -9.92 -10.79
C GLN A 120 -2.34 -8.39 -10.65
N GLU A 121 -2.36 -7.66 -11.77
CA GLU A 121 -2.42 -6.19 -11.79
C GLU A 121 -3.73 -5.65 -11.22
N LEU A 122 -4.84 -6.35 -11.46
CA LEU A 122 -6.11 -6.05 -10.81
C LEU A 122 -6.05 -6.36 -9.30
N ALA A 123 -5.55 -7.54 -8.92
CA ALA A 123 -5.52 -7.98 -7.53
C ALA A 123 -4.66 -7.08 -6.62
N ILE A 124 -3.54 -6.54 -7.12
CA ILE A 124 -2.72 -5.60 -6.33
C ILE A 124 -3.45 -4.28 -6.07
N ARG A 125 -4.22 -3.78 -7.04
CA ARG A 125 -5.08 -2.59 -6.89
C ARG A 125 -6.21 -2.84 -5.90
N GLU A 126 -6.84 -4.03 -5.95
CA GLU A 126 -7.84 -4.44 -4.97
C GLU A 126 -7.23 -4.53 -3.56
N ALA A 127 -6.02 -5.10 -3.42
CA ALA A 127 -5.30 -5.17 -2.15
C ALA A 127 -4.95 -3.78 -1.61
N PHE A 128 -4.46 -2.86 -2.45
CA PHE A 128 -4.19 -1.48 -2.06
C PHE A 128 -5.45 -0.76 -1.62
N THR A 129 -6.56 -0.94 -2.33
CA THR A 129 -7.87 -0.40 -1.99
C THR A 129 -8.32 -0.89 -0.62
N LEU A 130 -8.25 -2.21 -0.37
CA LEU A 130 -8.62 -2.81 0.91
C LEU A 130 -7.74 -2.29 2.04
N ASN A 131 -6.41 -2.28 1.82
CA ASN A 131 -5.45 -1.80 2.81
C ASN A 131 -5.70 -0.33 3.19
N TRP A 132 -5.87 0.55 2.20
CA TRP A 132 -6.18 1.97 2.42
C TRP A 132 -7.46 2.12 3.27
N LYS A 133 -8.55 1.44 2.89
CA LYS A 133 -9.83 1.46 3.63
C LYS A 133 -9.66 0.98 5.07
N LEU A 134 -8.94 -0.10 5.31
CA LEU A 134 -8.76 -0.69 6.63
C LEU A 134 -7.84 0.13 7.53
N ILE A 135 -6.80 0.75 6.98
CA ILE A 135 -5.93 1.68 7.70
C ILE A 135 -6.76 2.89 8.13
N ASP A 136 -7.42 3.55 7.18
CA ASP A 136 -8.20 4.76 7.46
C ASP A 136 -9.34 4.49 8.46
N LYS A 137 -10.05 3.35 8.32
CA LYS A 137 -11.03 2.88 9.32
C LYS A 137 -10.41 2.74 10.72
N THR A 138 -9.18 2.24 10.81
CA THR A 138 -8.47 2.08 12.11
C THR A 138 -8.05 3.43 12.69
N LEU A 139 -7.56 4.35 11.85
CA LEU A 139 -7.20 5.71 12.26
C LEU A 139 -8.42 6.51 12.73
N LYS A 140 -9.57 6.36 12.05
CA LYS A 140 -10.83 7.02 12.41
C LYS A 140 -11.34 6.63 13.80
N LYS A 141 -11.09 5.39 14.25
CA LYS A 141 -11.38 4.98 15.64
C LYS A 141 -10.59 5.76 16.69
N GLN A 142 -9.49 6.41 16.29
CA GLN A 142 -8.64 7.25 17.13
C GLN A 142 -8.82 8.76 16.83
N GLY A 143 -9.88 9.14 16.10
CA GLY A 143 -10.14 10.54 15.73
C GLY A 143 -9.14 11.10 14.70
N LYS A 144 -8.48 10.24 13.91
CA LYS A 144 -7.52 10.61 12.86
C LYS A 144 -8.02 10.14 11.49
N SER A 145 -7.36 10.58 10.43
CA SER A 145 -7.54 10.03 9.08
C SER A 145 -6.20 9.76 8.42
N LEU A 146 -6.17 8.96 7.37
CA LEU A 146 -4.93 8.68 6.63
C LEU A 146 -4.36 9.96 6.00
N GLU A 147 -5.23 10.80 5.44
CA GLU A 147 -4.87 12.08 4.82
C GLU A 147 -4.17 12.99 5.81
N SER A 148 -4.55 12.96 7.10
CA SER A 148 -3.92 13.79 8.12
C SER A 148 -2.42 13.52 8.28
N TYR A 149 -1.93 12.34 7.88
CA TYR A 149 -0.52 11.96 7.94
C TYR A 149 0.27 12.32 6.67
N LEU A 150 -0.37 12.50 5.52
CA LEU A 150 0.32 12.71 4.24
C LEU A 150 1.13 14.02 4.27
N GLY A 151 2.35 13.96 3.76
CA GLY A 151 3.31 15.08 3.72
C GLY A 151 4.05 15.32 5.04
N GLN A 152 3.71 14.65 6.14
CA GLN A 152 4.44 14.80 7.40
C GLN A 152 5.80 14.12 7.34
N ALA A 153 6.85 14.79 7.79
CA ALA A 153 8.13 14.17 8.11
C ALA A 153 8.06 13.54 9.51
N LYS A 154 8.26 12.23 9.62
CA LYS A 154 8.27 11.50 10.90
C LYS A 154 9.58 10.77 11.10
N THR A 155 10.14 10.87 12.30
CA THR A 155 11.34 10.13 12.71
C THR A 155 10.97 8.83 13.39
N PHE A 156 11.53 7.72 12.88
CA PHE A 156 11.34 6.38 13.39
C PHE A 156 12.67 5.80 13.88
N ASN A 157 12.61 4.84 14.81
CA ASN A 157 13.75 4.06 15.23
C ASN A 157 13.70 2.69 14.54
N ASP A 158 14.72 2.38 13.75
CA ASP A 158 14.89 1.10 13.05
C ASP A 158 16.14 0.41 13.59
N GLY A 159 15.97 -0.46 14.60
CA GLY A 159 17.08 -1.20 15.20
C GLY A 159 18.17 -0.31 15.82
N GLY A 160 17.79 0.83 16.40
CA GLY A 160 18.70 1.82 17.01
C GLY A 160 19.11 2.95 16.07
N LYS A 161 18.80 2.85 14.77
CA LYS A 161 19.08 3.92 13.79
C LYS A 161 17.85 4.79 13.62
N LEU A 162 18.00 6.09 13.85
CA LEU A 162 16.93 7.06 13.59
C LEU A 162 16.85 7.36 12.10
N LYS A 163 15.63 7.36 11.57
CA LYS A 163 15.34 7.65 10.17
C LYS A 163 14.13 8.55 10.06
N THR A 164 14.28 9.68 9.37
CA THR A 164 13.17 10.60 9.08
C THR A 164 12.63 10.30 7.70
N ILE A 165 11.33 10.00 7.61
CA ILE A 165 10.64 9.63 6.38
C ILE A 165 9.46 10.60 6.19
N THR A 166 9.33 11.16 4.98
CA THR A 166 8.10 11.86 4.57
C THR A 166 7.03 10.83 4.27
N ILE A 167 5.91 10.91 4.99
CA ILE A 167 4.78 10.00 4.80
C ILE A 167 4.06 10.36 3.49
N THR A 168 4.01 9.40 2.58
CA THR A 168 3.38 9.54 1.26
C THR A 168 2.38 8.41 1.05
N LEU A 169 1.42 8.60 0.13
CA LEU A 169 0.43 7.58 -0.18
C LEU A 169 1.09 6.31 -0.73
N SER A 170 2.08 6.45 -1.62
CA SER A 170 2.81 5.33 -2.21
C SER A 170 3.57 4.51 -1.16
N GLY A 171 4.25 5.19 -0.23
CA GLY A 171 4.96 4.55 0.88
C GLY A 171 4.00 3.82 1.82
N ILE A 172 2.83 4.40 2.11
CA ILE A 172 1.79 3.76 2.93
C ILE A 172 1.28 2.47 2.26
N LEU A 173 0.94 2.52 0.97
CA LEU A 173 0.42 1.35 0.24
C LEU A 173 1.45 0.23 0.18
N ALA A 174 2.71 0.55 -0.13
CA ALA A 174 3.80 -0.42 -0.15
C ALA A 174 4.07 -1.03 1.24
N ALA A 175 4.15 -0.21 2.28
CA ALA A 175 4.37 -0.69 3.65
C ALA A 175 3.19 -1.56 4.17
N ALA A 176 1.96 -1.20 3.80
CA ALA A 176 0.78 -1.99 4.11
C ALA A 176 0.70 -3.29 3.30
N HIS A 177 1.22 -3.31 2.07
CA HIS A 177 1.39 -4.54 1.30
C HIS A 177 2.32 -5.52 2.00
N LEU A 178 3.42 -5.04 2.59
CA LEU A 178 4.37 -5.88 3.32
C LEU A 178 3.81 -6.42 4.64
N ARG A 179 3.25 -5.55 5.50
CA ARG A 179 2.90 -5.91 6.90
C ARG A 179 1.40 -5.78 7.22
N GLY A 180 0.58 -5.68 6.19
CA GLY A 180 -0.86 -5.51 6.31
C GLY A 180 -1.30 -4.13 6.82
N PRO A 181 -2.61 -3.87 6.81
CA PRO A 181 -3.18 -2.58 7.20
C PRO A 181 -3.03 -2.32 8.70
N CYS A 182 -3.12 -3.36 9.54
CA CYS A 182 -2.90 -3.24 10.98
C CYS A 182 -1.46 -2.83 11.33
N GLY A 183 -0.46 -3.42 10.64
CA GLY A 183 0.95 -3.06 10.84
C GLY A 183 1.20 -1.60 10.50
N MET A 184 0.72 -1.15 9.33
CA MET A 184 0.86 0.24 8.91
C MET A 184 0.12 1.23 9.83
N ALA A 185 -1.10 0.89 10.28
CA ALA A 185 -1.85 1.72 11.23
C ALA A 185 -1.13 1.83 12.59
N ASN A 186 -0.60 0.73 13.12
CA ASN A 186 0.20 0.75 14.35
C ASN A 186 1.47 1.60 14.20
N LEU A 187 2.12 1.56 13.04
CA LEU A 187 3.26 2.41 12.75
C LEU A 187 2.88 3.90 12.76
N LEU A 188 1.77 4.30 12.12
CA LEU A 188 1.33 5.70 12.09
C LEU A 188 0.89 6.22 13.48
N LEU A 189 0.18 5.38 14.23
CA LEU A 189 -0.39 5.76 15.54
C LEU A 189 0.63 5.72 16.67
N LYS A 190 1.54 4.74 16.66
CA LYS A 190 2.38 4.40 17.82
C LYS A 190 3.87 4.40 17.52
N ASN A 191 4.27 4.70 16.28
CA ASN A 191 5.66 4.57 15.80
C ASN A 191 6.23 3.15 16.00
N GLN A 192 5.37 2.13 16.02
CA GLN A 192 5.76 0.74 16.20
C GLN A 192 6.21 0.14 14.86
N SER A 193 7.52 -0.01 14.68
CA SER A 193 8.09 -0.74 13.53
C SER A 193 7.83 -2.25 13.66
N SER A 194 7.75 -2.92 12.51
CA SER A 194 7.62 -4.38 12.41
C SER A 194 8.42 -4.89 11.22
N HIS A 195 8.73 -6.18 11.22
CA HIS A 195 9.49 -6.84 10.16
C HIS A 195 8.68 -8.01 9.61
N ASP A 196 8.90 -8.33 8.33
CA ASP A 196 8.41 -9.57 7.73
C ASP A 196 9.24 -10.80 8.14
N GLU A 197 8.87 -11.94 7.58
CA GLU A 197 9.48 -13.24 7.80
C GLU A 197 10.93 -13.31 7.30
N PHE A 198 11.30 -12.44 6.36
CA PHE A 198 12.65 -12.27 5.83
C PHE A 198 13.41 -11.13 6.53
N SER A 199 12.91 -10.66 7.68
CA SER A 199 13.48 -9.56 8.46
C SER A 199 13.54 -8.22 7.71
N ILE A 200 12.66 -8.01 6.74
CA ILE A 200 12.51 -6.73 6.03
C ILE A 200 11.65 -5.79 6.87
N SER A 201 12.21 -4.64 7.24
CA SER A 201 11.53 -3.61 8.03
C SER A 201 10.41 -2.95 7.22
N ILE A 202 9.26 -2.73 7.85
CA ILE A 202 8.16 -1.92 7.30
C ILE A 202 8.63 -0.50 6.91
N LEU A 203 9.62 0.03 7.63
CA LEU A 203 10.21 1.34 7.37
C LEU A 203 11.01 1.38 6.07
N ARG A 204 11.53 0.23 5.62
CA ARG A 204 12.17 0.13 4.31
C ARG A 204 11.17 0.45 3.21
N TYR A 205 10.00 -0.19 3.25
CA TYR A 205 8.97 0.02 2.24
C TYR A 205 8.38 1.42 2.30
N LEU A 206 8.13 1.92 3.53
CA LEU A 206 7.62 3.28 3.73
C LEU A 206 8.53 4.34 3.11
N ASP A 207 9.85 4.10 3.11
CA ASP A 207 10.86 5.02 2.59
C ASP A 207 11.20 4.78 1.10
N GLU A 208 11.57 3.56 0.72
CA GLU A 208 12.02 3.22 -0.63
C GLU A 208 10.92 3.51 -1.68
N TYR A 209 9.67 3.25 -1.31
CA TYR A 209 8.51 3.51 -2.17
C TYR A 209 7.82 4.84 -1.86
N SER A 210 8.44 5.73 -1.08
CA SER A 210 7.94 7.10 -0.93
C SER A 210 8.19 7.93 -2.19
N GLY A 211 7.27 8.86 -2.49
CA GLY A 211 7.48 9.90 -3.51
C GLY A 211 7.11 9.52 -4.95
N TYR A 212 6.26 8.50 -5.14
CA TYR A 212 5.56 8.31 -6.41
C TYR A 212 4.28 9.15 -6.43
N ASP A 213 3.93 9.68 -7.60
CA ASP A 213 2.74 10.48 -7.81
C ASP A 213 1.55 9.56 -8.10
N LEU A 214 0.59 9.56 -7.18
CA LEU A 214 -0.64 8.79 -7.27
C LEU A 214 -1.73 9.42 -6.41
N THR A 215 -2.96 9.17 -6.82
CA THR A 215 -4.20 9.53 -6.16
C THR A 215 -4.96 8.25 -5.78
N ILE A 216 -6.11 8.40 -5.11
CA ILE A 216 -6.94 7.24 -4.76
C ILE A 216 -7.50 6.62 -6.05
N GLU A 217 -7.85 7.45 -7.03
CA GLU A 217 -8.41 7.06 -8.33
C GLU A 217 -7.46 6.15 -9.13
N ASP A 218 -6.15 6.25 -8.92
CA ASP A 218 -5.17 5.44 -9.63
C ASP A 218 -5.20 3.96 -9.23
N PHE A 219 -5.66 3.61 -8.01
CA PHE A 219 -5.71 2.22 -7.54
C PHE A 219 -7.08 1.77 -7.05
N ALA A 220 -7.98 2.70 -6.71
CA ALA A 220 -9.32 2.39 -6.25
C ALA A 220 -10.13 1.79 -7.39
N ILE A 221 -10.49 0.52 -7.23
CA ILE A 221 -11.44 -0.14 -8.12
C ILE A 221 -12.84 0.02 -7.50
N SER A 222 -13.79 0.50 -8.30
CA SER A 222 -15.20 0.69 -7.96
C SER A 222 -15.94 -0.62 -7.80
#